data_AF-A0A8H8XFE1-F1
#
_entry.id   AF-A0A8H8XFE1-F1
#
_cell.length_a   1.000
_cell.length_b   1.000
_cell.length_c   1.000
_cell.angle_alpha   90.00
_cell.angle_beta   90.00
_cell.angle_gamma   90.00
#
_symmetry.space_group_name_H-M   'P 1'
#
loop_
_entity.id
_entity.type
_entity.pdbx_description
1 polymer ?
#
loop_
_entity_poly.entity_id
_entity_poly.type
_entity_poly.pdbx_seq_one_letter_code
_entity_poly.pdbx_strand_id
1 'polypeptide(L)'
;KTTLHGLGGNDTLIGGTTDDILVGGAGNDTLIGEGGRDTFDYGFENAGNDLIGDFTVGDINTNADADIVDLKDLLIGYESTSNLSDFITATADGVSTKLTIDHDGAGELNSPVTIILGNIAYRANLLDDMVANGNLVLGTVKPILTITGSGGRRDIHKIITFNFNETIGYGTFTVDDIDIVNGTIDLGSFTRVNESQYTIMVTPSLGGMHANVAITVAANTFTDSVGNANTVITKNTTKLEDLKRQVDIDGSGSDTDLTNWNVSHASNAFDAFYKAYHFNQNIGKWDVSNMISARRMFKEATAFNQDISSWDVSKMTTARWMFGEATAFNQDLGSWEVSKLTTARWMFYEATAFNQNLGSWDISSLTDAEGMFVTTSMTTANMDNTLRGWAKLDIPAGETAIQRDVAWDIANYTDATAKQYLIDTYNWTIEAITYDGINRIKVDFDGFDGSKTIQGSNTQSDTLFTTSAKTTIHGLGGNDNLNGGTTDDILIGGAGNDILTGGGGSDTFYYGFTNAGNDWIKDFVVGDKYDLDVIDLSDLLIGYGSASYLSDFVTASAADSTADNIFTRLTIDHDGTGAEDILITITLEGVDYHPNLVSNMATYGNLVLE
;
A
#
# COMPACT_ATOMS: atom_id res chain seq x y z
N LYS A 1 26.12 -2.47 -23.63
CA LYS A 1 25.59 -3.70 -22.99
C LYS A 1 24.13 -3.91 -23.28
N THR A 2 23.93 -4.37 -24.50
CA THR A 2 22.69 -4.91 -25.04
C THR A 2 22.77 -6.44 -24.94
N THR A 3 21.65 -7.10 -24.68
CA THR A 3 21.57 -8.57 -24.75
C THR A 3 20.62 -8.96 -25.88
N LEU A 4 21.09 -9.76 -26.82
CA LEU A 4 20.33 -10.27 -27.97
C LEU A 4 20.09 -11.77 -27.81
N HIS A 5 18.87 -12.22 -28.12
CA HIS A 5 18.46 -13.62 -28.05
C HIS A 5 17.82 -14.06 -29.39
N GLY A 6 18.36 -15.11 -30.03
CA GLY A 6 17.77 -15.70 -31.25
C GLY A 6 16.66 -16.72 -30.97
N LEU A 7 16.65 -17.32 -29.78
CA LEU A 7 15.70 -18.33 -29.31
C LEU A 7 15.77 -19.65 -30.09
N GLY A 8 15.14 -19.78 -31.25
CA GLY A 8 15.09 -21.04 -31.97
C GLY A 8 14.84 -20.86 -33.46
N GLY A 9 15.67 -21.51 -34.28
CA GLY A 9 15.79 -21.25 -35.70
C GLY A 9 17.25 -21.06 -36.08
N ASN A 10 17.52 -20.66 -37.32
CA ASN A 10 18.85 -20.19 -37.72
C ASN A 10 18.79 -18.68 -37.77
N ASP A 11 19.36 -18.03 -36.77
CA ASP A 11 19.24 -16.61 -36.51
C ASP A 11 20.51 -15.85 -36.88
N THR A 12 20.39 -14.53 -37.07
CA THR A 12 21.53 -13.63 -37.25
C THR A 12 21.41 -12.49 -36.26
N LEU A 13 22.31 -12.48 -35.28
CA LEU A 13 22.38 -11.46 -34.22
C LEU A 13 23.55 -10.52 -34.53
N ILE A 14 23.27 -9.23 -34.53
CA ILE A 14 24.27 -8.18 -34.79
C ILE A 14 24.22 -7.20 -33.61
N GLY A 15 25.33 -7.10 -32.89
CA GLY A 15 25.57 -6.17 -31.81
C GLY A 15 25.77 -4.73 -32.28
N GLY A 16 26.09 -3.87 -31.34
CA GLY A 16 26.42 -2.47 -31.53
C GLY A 16 27.90 -2.18 -31.29
N THR A 17 28.25 -0.91 -31.13
CA THR A 17 29.65 -0.49 -30.92
C THR A 17 30.08 -0.49 -29.45
N THR A 18 29.40 -1.25 -28.59
CA THR A 18 29.69 -1.36 -27.16
C THR A 18 29.59 -2.81 -26.74
N ASP A 19 30.25 -3.19 -25.63
CA ASP A 19 30.14 -4.54 -25.06
C ASP A 19 28.70 -5.07 -25.05
N ASP A 20 28.43 -6.14 -25.77
CA ASP A 20 27.12 -6.78 -25.88
C ASP A 20 27.16 -8.25 -25.42
N ILE A 21 25.99 -8.84 -25.25
CA ILE A 21 25.81 -10.27 -24.98
C ILE A 21 24.94 -10.85 -26.10
N LEU A 22 25.44 -11.87 -26.79
CA LEU A 22 24.73 -12.53 -27.88
C LEU A 22 24.46 -13.99 -27.50
N VAL A 23 23.18 -14.37 -27.46
CA VAL A 23 22.70 -15.73 -27.18
C VAL A 23 21.98 -16.25 -28.42
N GLY A 24 22.63 -17.13 -29.21
CA GLY A 24 22.04 -17.70 -30.43
C GLY A 24 20.73 -18.43 -30.16
N GLY A 25 20.75 -19.37 -29.21
CA GLY A 25 19.60 -20.20 -28.91
C GLY A 25 19.74 -21.55 -29.63
N ALA A 26 18.68 -22.07 -30.23
CA ALA A 26 18.67 -23.39 -30.85
C ALA A 26 18.70 -23.33 -32.38
N GLY A 27 19.75 -23.86 -33.01
CA GLY A 27 19.86 -23.97 -34.47
C GLY A 27 21.27 -23.68 -34.96
N ASN A 28 21.45 -23.17 -36.17
CA ASN A 28 22.76 -22.77 -36.69
C ASN A 28 22.77 -21.25 -36.89
N ASP A 29 23.32 -20.53 -35.93
CA ASP A 29 23.23 -19.08 -35.82
C ASP A 29 24.48 -18.37 -36.35
N THR A 30 24.33 -17.09 -36.68
CA THR A 30 25.43 -16.18 -37.01
C THR A 30 25.43 -15.01 -36.04
N LEU A 31 26.49 -14.88 -35.25
CA LEU A 31 26.65 -13.88 -34.20
C LEU A 31 27.75 -12.89 -34.60
N ILE A 32 27.47 -11.59 -34.56
CA ILE A 32 28.40 -10.52 -34.92
C ILE A 32 28.36 -9.49 -33.79
N GLY A 33 29.50 -9.26 -33.12
CA GLY A 33 29.61 -8.35 -31.98
C GLY A 33 29.70 -6.87 -32.37
N GLU A 34 30.35 -6.59 -33.51
CA GLU A 34 30.80 -5.29 -34.02
C GLU A 34 31.94 -4.64 -33.21
N GLY A 35 31.66 -3.95 -32.10
CA GLY A 35 32.71 -3.24 -31.36
C GLY A 35 32.52 -3.23 -29.86
N GLY A 36 33.64 -3.18 -29.13
CA GLY A 36 33.65 -3.39 -27.68
C GLY A 36 34.05 -4.82 -27.35
N ARG A 37 33.87 -5.23 -26.09
CA ARG A 37 34.05 -6.62 -25.64
C ARG A 37 32.73 -7.34 -25.64
N ASP A 38 32.55 -8.24 -26.58
CA ASP A 38 31.31 -8.98 -26.71
C ASP A 38 31.39 -10.34 -26.02
N THR A 39 30.27 -10.75 -25.43
CA THR A 39 30.11 -12.07 -24.80
C THR A 39 29.15 -12.91 -25.63
N PHE A 40 29.67 -13.98 -26.22
CA PHE A 40 28.89 -14.99 -26.92
C PHE A 40 28.56 -16.10 -25.92
N ASP A 41 27.32 -16.10 -25.43
CA ASP A 41 26.89 -16.90 -24.28
C ASP A 41 26.16 -18.17 -24.73
N TYR A 42 26.78 -19.31 -24.39
CA TYR A 42 26.33 -20.65 -24.70
C TYR A 42 25.91 -21.34 -23.40
N GLY A 43 24.60 -21.48 -23.22
CA GLY A 43 24.00 -22.16 -22.06
C GLY A 43 23.08 -23.32 -22.41
N PHE A 44 23.02 -23.75 -23.67
CA PHE A 44 22.06 -24.77 -24.12
C PHE A 44 22.71 -25.80 -25.04
N GLU A 45 22.42 -27.09 -24.81
CA GLU A 45 22.93 -28.22 -25.60
C GLU A 45 22.45 -28.22 -27.06
N ASN A 46 21.39 -27.47 -27.39
CA ASN A 46 20.78 -27.44 -28.72
C ASN A 46 21.25 -26.28 -29.61
N ALA A 47 22.34 -25.59 -29.25
CA ALA A 47 22.91 -24.46 -30.01
C ALA A 47 23.54 -24.82 -31.37
N GLY A 48 23.48 -26.09 -31.79
CA GLY A 48 23.84 -26.51 -33.15
C GLY A 48 25.23 -26.05 -33.63
N ASN A 49 25.33 -25.53 -34.86
CA ASN A 49 26.59 -25.12 -35.49
C ASN A 49 26.59 -23.61 -35.77
N ASP A 50 27.22 -22.85 -34.88
CA ASP A 50 27.20 -21.40 -34.92
C ASP A 50 28.46 -20.81 -35.52
N LEU A 51 28.32 -19.62 -36.10
CA LEU A 51 29.40 -18.80 -36.61
C LEU A 51 29.48 -17.50 -35.81
N ILE A 52 30.63 -17.23 -35.18
CA ILE A 52 30.96 -15.91 -34.67
C ILE A 52 31.76 -15.19 -35.75
N GLY A 53 31.21 -14.11 -36.33
CA GLY A 53 31.72 -13.48 -37.55
C GLY A 53 32.99 -12.65 -37.37
N ASP A 54 33.19 -12.09 -36.18
CA ASP A 54 34.16 -11.02 -35.90
C ASP A 54 34.88 -11.19 -34.55
N PHE A 55 35.00 -12.42 -34.06
CA PHE A 55 35.62 -12.72 -32.77
C PHE A 55 37.04 -12.16 -32.66
N THR A 56 37.30 -11.40 -31.60
CA THR A 56 38.59 -10.76 -31.33
C THR A 56 39.32 -11.46 -30.19
N VAL A 57 40.39 -12.18 -30.51
CA VAL A 57 41.24 -12.86 -29.52
C VAL A 57 42.20 -11.87 -28.85
N GLY A 58 42.30 -11.89 -27.52
CA GLY A 58 43.28 -11.11 -26.75
C GLY A 58 43.06 -11.16 -25.24
N ASP A 59 44.05 -10.77 -24.43
CA ASP A 59 43.91 -10.72 -22.97
C ASP A 59 42.86 -9.68 -22.55
N ILE A 60 41.75 -10.14 -21.97
CA ILE A 60 40.63 -9.30 -21.55
C ILE A 60 41.02 -8.27 -20.48
N ASN A 61 42.15 -8.42 -19.81
CA ASN A 61 42.62 -7.44 -18.83
C ASN A 61 43.35 -6.26 -19.48
N THR A 62 43.80 -6.42 -20.72
CA THR A 62 44.63 -5.42 -21.42
C THR A 62 44.08 -4.97 -22.76
N ASN A 63 43.22 -5.77 -23.40
CA ASN A 63 42.52 -5.43 -24.62
C ASN A 63 41.02 -5.17 -24.34
N ALA A 64 40.58 -3.94 -24.60
CA ALA A 64 39.19 -3.54 -24.40
C ALA A 64 38.23 -4.19 -25.39
N ASP A 65 38.72 -4.57 -26.57
CA ASP A 65 37.93 -5.19 -27.64
C ASP A 65 38.13 -6.72 -27.69
N ALA A 66 38.73 -7.34 -26.67
CA ALA A 66 38.90 -8.79 -26.64
C ALA A 66 37.62 -9.48 -26.20
N ASP A 67 37.10 -10.37 -27.05
CA ASP A 67 35.79 -11.02 -26.90
C ASP A 67 35.84 -12.27 -26.02
N ILE A 68 34.66 -12.69 -25.57
CA ILE A 68 34.46 -13.81 -24.65
C ILE A 68 33.50 -14.81 -25.29
N VAL A 69 33.91 -16.07 -25.33
CA VAL A 69 32.99 -17.21 -25.45
C VAL A 69 32.71 -17.72 -24.04
N ASP A 70 31.46 -17.67 -23.60
CA ASP A 70 31.04 -18.14 -22.29
C ASP A 70 30.36 -19.51 -22.42
N LEU A 71 30.99 -20.54 -21.86
CA LEU A 71 30.49 -21.92 -21.85
C LEU A 71 30.06 -22.35 -20.45
N LYS A 72 29.96 -21.42 -19.50
CA LYS A 72 29.77 -21.75 -18.08
C LYS A 72 28.52 -22.56 -17.78
N ASP A 73 27.48 -22.35 -18.58
CA ASP A 73 26.18 -22.99 -18.44
C ASP A 73 26.03 -24.17 -19.42
N LEU A 74 26.94 -24.33 -20.39
CA LEU A 74 26.96 -25.47 -21.32
C LEU A 74 27.75 -26.66 -20.79
N LEU A 75 28.88 -26.46 -20.12
CA LEU A 75 29.71 -27.57 -19.63
C LEU A 75 29.17 -28.18 -18.33
N ILE A 76 29.05 -29.50 -18.31
CA ILE A 76 28.64 -30.31 -17.17
C ILE A 76 29.87 -31.03 -16.62
N GLY A 77 30.23 -30.75 -15.36
CA GLY A 77 31.34 -31.44 -14.67
C GLY A 77 32.75 -30.97 -15.06
N TYR A 78 32.88 -29.81 -15.72
CA TYR A 78 34.19 -29.18 -15.92
C TYR A 78 34.72 -28.58 -14.61
N GLU A 79 35.97 -28.88 -14.26
CA GLU A 79 36.66 -28.36 -13.08
C GLU A 79 38.05 -27.84 -13.45
N SER A 80 38.67 -27.05 -12.57
CA SER A 80 40.05 -26.55 -12.77
C SER A 80 41.12 -27.64 -12.93
N THR A 81 40.81 -28.87 -12.52
CA THR A 81 41.67 -30.05 -12.68
C THR A 81 41.28 -30.93 -13.88
N SER A 82 40.17 -30.65 -14.54
CA SER A 82 39.73 -31.39 -15.73
C SER A 82 40.67 -31.11 -16.91
N ASN A 83 40.92 -32.11 -17.76
CA ASN A 83 41.63 -31.85 -19.00
C ASN A 83 40.66 -31.17 -19.96
N LEU A 84 40.99 -29.94 -20.37
CA LEU A 84 40.16 -29.17 -21.29
C LEU A 84 39.88 -29.91 -22.61
N SER A 85 40.82 -30.75 -23.05
CA SER A 85 40.68 -31.58 -24.26
C SER A 85 39.57 -32.62 -24.19
N ASP A 86 39.11 -32.98 -22.99
CA ASP A 86 38.00 -33.92 -22.82
C ASP A 86 36.66 -33.24 -23.17
N PHE A 87 36.58 -31.91 -23.02
CA PHE A 87 35.37 -31.11 -23.24
C PHE A 87 35.41 -30.29 -24.52
N ILE A 88 36.59 -29.81 -24.93
CA ILE A 88 36.70 -28.87 -26.05
C ILE A 88 37.85 -29.29 -26.95
N THR A 89 37.53 -29.48 -28.22
CA THR A 89 38.52 -29.71 -29.27
C THR A 89 38.51 -28.58 -30.28
N ALA A 90 39.69 -28.01 -30.57
CA ALA A 90 39.87 -26.97 -31.57
C ALA A 90 40.52 -27.56 -32.83
N THR A 91 39.94 -27.30 -34.00
CA THR A 91 40.44 -27.77 -35.30
C THR A 91 40.40 -26.66 -36.35
N ALA A 92 41.22 -26.79 -37.40
CA ALA A 92 41.21 -25.84 -38.51
C ALA A 92 39.95 -26.03 -39.37
N ASP A 93 39.29 -24.92 -39.71
CA ASP A 93 38.18 -24.88 -40.67
C ASP A 93 38.40 -23.75 -41.69
N GLY A 94 39.15 -24.06 -42.75
CA GLY A 94 39.60 -23.07 -43.72
C GLY A 94 40.52 -22.01 -43.10
N VAL A 95 40.09 -20.75 -43.10
CA VAL A 95 40.79 -19.62 -42.43
C VAL A 95 40.33 -19.40 -40.99
N SER A 96 39.33 -20.15 -40.55
CA SER A 96 38.69 -20.05 -39.24
C SER A 96 39.11 -21.23 -38.34
N THR A 97 38.71 -21.16 -37.08
CA THR A 97 38.87 -22.26 -36.12
C THR A 97 37.50 -22.78 -35.73
N LYS A 98 37.33 -24.09 -35.78
CA LYS A 98 36.13 -24.77 -35.26
C LYS A 98 36.41 -25.33 -33.88
N LEU A 99 35.64 -24.88 -32.90
CA LEU A 99 35.53 -25.48 -31.57
C LEU A 99 34.40 -26.51 -31.59
N THR A 100 34.68 -27.73 -31.14
CA THR A 100 33.67 -28.76 -30.91
C THR A 100 33.58 -28.98 -29.42
N ILE A 101 32.38 -28.77 -28.86
CA ILE A 101 32.11 -28.83 -27.44
C ILE A 101 31.43 -30.16 -27.13
N ASP A 102 32.12 -31.01 -26.38
CA ASP A 102 31.57 -32.15 -25.67
C ASP A 102 31.15 -31.67 -24.28
N HIS A 103 29.85 -31.53 -24.07
CA HIS A 103 29.32 -30.83 -22.90
C HIS A 103 29.54 -31.63 -21.59
N ASP A 104 29.67 -32.96 -21.63
CA ASP A 104 29.86 -33.81 -20.44
C ASP A 104 31.25 -34.46 -20.35
N GLY A 105 32.07 -34.35 -21.39
CA GLY A 105 33.44 -34.87 -21.45
C GLY A 105 33.53 -36.40 -21.44
N ALA A 106 32.43 -37.12 -21.72
CA ALA A 106 32.38 -38.58 -21.72
C ALA A 106 32.89 -39.20 -23.02
N GLY A 107 33.13 -38.40 -24.07
CA GLY A 107 33.68 -38.84 -25.35
C GLY A 107 32.67 -39.51 -26.30
N GLU A 108 31.40 -39.64 -25.90
CA GLU A 108 30.28 -40.01 -26.78
C GLU A 108 29.56 -38.72 -27.23
N LEU A 109 29.93 -38.18 -28.40
CA LEU A 109 29.39 -36.93 -28.95
C LEU A 109 27.88 -37.04 -29.29
N ASN A 110 27.02 -36.97 -28.29
CA ASN A 110 25.56 -36.96 -28.45
C ASN A 110 25.09 -35.51 -28.70
N SER A 111 25.09 -35.09 -29.97
CA SER A 111 24.68 -33.74 -30.43
C SER A 111 25.65 -32.62 -30.02
N PRO A 112 26.87 -32.59 -30.59
CA PRO A 112 27.86 -31.58 -30.21
C PRO A 112 27.45 -30.18 -30.65
N VAL A 113 27.59 -29.21 -29.73
CA VAL A 113 27.59 -27.79 -30.08
C VAL A 113 28.92 -27.48 -30.76
N THR A 114 28.87 -26.79 -31.90
CA THR A 114 30.10 -26.35 -32.57
C THR A 114 30.09 -24.87 -32.85
N ILE A 115 31.23 -24.23 -32.59
CA ILE A 115 31.40 -22.78 -32.70
C ILE A 115 32.53 -22.53 -33.69
N ILE A 116 32.24 -21.83 -34.78
CA ILE A 116 33.22 -21.39 -35.76
C ILE A 116 33.63 -19.97 -35.40
N LEU A 117 34.89 -19.80 -34.98
CA LEU A 117 35.51 -18.49 -34.78
C LEU A 117 35.98 -17.96 -36.12
N GLY A 118 35.18 -17.07 -36.71
CA GLY A 118 35.41 -16.48 -38.03
C GLY A 118 36.76 -15.76 -38.11
N ASN A 119 37.53 -16.04 -39.17
CA ASN A 119 38.83 -15.41 -39.44
C ASN A 119 39.91 -15.60 -38.35
N ILE A 120 39.69 -16.51 -37.39
CA ILE A 120 40.70 -16.89 -36.41
C ILE A 120 41.43 -18.14 -36.89
N ALA A 121 42.68 -17.98 -37.33
CA ALA A 121 43.49 -19.09 -37.79
C ALA A 121 43.84 -20.05 -36.64
N TYR A 122 43.61 -21.34 -36.86
CA TYR A 122 43.97 -22.37 -35.89
C TYR A 122 45.48 -22.41 -35.64
N ARG A 123 45.84 -22.50 -34.35
CA ARG A 123 47.19 -22.82 -33.87
C ARG A 123 47.09 -23.77 -32.67
N ALA A 124 48.11 -24.59 -32.47
CA ALA A 124 48.08 -25.67 -31.48
C ALA A 124 47.80 -25.21 -30.04
N ASN A 125 48.24 -24.00 -29.68
CA ASN A 125 48.06 -23.40 -28.35
C ASN A 125 46.88 -22.43 -28.26
N LEU A 126 46.02 -22.33 -29.29
CA LEU A 126 44.94 -21.34 -29.33
C LEU A 126 43.99 -21.48 -28.13
N LEU A 127 43.60 -22.71 -27.80
CA LEU A 127 42.66 -22.99 -26.74
C LEU A 127 43.24 -22.66 -25.35
N ASP A 128 44.51 -23.02 -25.11
CA ASP A 128 45.23 -22.65 -23.90
C ASP A 128 45.38 -21.12 -23.78
N ASP A 129 45.71 -20.45 -24.88
CA ASP A 129 45.81 -18.99 -24.92
C ASP A 129 44.45 -18.35 -24.62
N MET A 130 43.34 -18.86 -25.19
CA MET A 130 42.00 -18.31 -24.96
C MET A 130 41.56 -18.44 -23.50
N VAL A 131 41.86 -19.56 -22.84
CA VAL A 131 41.59 -19.73 -21.41
C VAL A 131 42.46 -18.79 -20.58
N ALA A 132 43.77 -18.75 -20.82
CA ALA A 132 44.70 -17.91 -20.07
C ALA A 132 44.39 -16.40 -20.20
N ASN A 133 43.92 -16.00 -21.38
CA ASN A 133 43.57 -14.62 -21.71
C ASN A 133 42.13 -14.25 -21.33
N GLY A 134 41.33 -15.19 -20.80
CA GLY A 134 39.93 -14.97 -20.42
C GLY A 134 38.95 -14.86 -21.60
N ASN A 135 39.39 -15.18 -22.83
CA ASN A 135 38.51 -15.26 -24.00
C ASN A 135 37.57 -16.48 -23.98
N LEU A 136 37.86 -17.47 -23.13
CA LEU A 136 37.03 -18.65 -22.93
C LEU A 136 36.70 -18.83 -21.44
N VAL A 137 35.43 -18.64 -21.10
CA VAL A 137 34.93 -18.78 -19.73
C VAL A 137 34.32 -20.16 -19.54
N LEU A 138 34.76 -20.85 -18.50
CA LEU A 138 34.38 -22.22 -18.16
C LEU A 138 33.78 -22.19 -16.75
N GLY A 139 32.60 -22.77 -16.56
CA GLY A 139 31.78 -22.59 -15.36
C GLY A 139 31.76 -23.80 -14.43
N THR A 140 31.54 -23.51 -13.15
CA THR A 140 31.01 -24.47 -12.18
C THR A 140 29.54 -24.14 -11.96
N VAL A 141 28.63 -25.02 -12.40
CA VAL A 141 27.21 -24.92 -12.03
C VAL A 141 27.11 -24.94 -10.50
N LYS A 142 26.24 -24.09 -9.93
CA LYS A 142 26.03 -24.03 -8.47
C LYS A 142 24.72 -24.71 -8.11
N PRO A 143 24.66 -25.42 -6.98
CA PRO A 143 23.47 -26.16 -6.64
C PRO A 143 22.34 -25.23 -6.18
N ILE A 144 21.15 -25.47 -6.72
CA ILE A 144 19.90 -24.74 -6.48
C ILE A 144 18.94 -25.66 -5.74
N LEU A 145 18.28 -25.13 -4.71
CA LEU A 145 17.30 -25.85 -3.91
C LEU A 145 15.87 -25.33 -4.16
N THR A 146 14.95 -26.25 -4.39
CA THR A 146 13.49 -26.04 -4.37
C THR A 146 12.85 -26.84 -3.24
N ILE A 147 12.09 -26.19 -2.36
CA ILE A 147 11.41 -26.82 -1.24
C ILE A 147 9.92 -27.02 -1.58
N THR A 148 9.38 -28.21 -1.34
CA THR A 148 7.97 -28.55 -1.60
C THR A 148 7.33 -29.23 -0.38
N GLY A 149 6.01 -29.15 -0.27
CA GLY A 149 5.24 -29.62 0.89
C GLY A 149 4.87 -28.48 1.85
N SER A 150 3.88 -28.69 2.71
CA SER A 150 3.35 -27.65 3.62
C SER A 150 3.46 -27.99 5.11
N GLY A 151 3.64 -29.26 5.47
CA GLY A 151 3.63 -29.69 6.87
C GLY A 151 2.30 -29.46 7.61
N GLY A 152 1.22 -29.07 6.92
CA GLY A 152 -0.06 -28.71 7.52
C GLY A 152 -0.82 -29.90 8.14
N ARG A 153 -1.69 -29.63 9.13
CA ARG A 153 -2.45 -30.64 9.91
C ARG A 153 -3.40 -31.51 9.06
N ARG A 154 -3.83 -31.05 7.88
CA ARG A 154 -4.72 -31.78 6.95
C ARG A 154 -3.99 -32.47 5.81
N ASP A 155 -2.69 -32.22 5.62
CA ASP A 155 -1.94 -32.92 4.59
C ASP A 155 -1.60 -34.31 5.10
N ILE A 156 -1.99 -35.33 4.33
CA ILE A 156 -1.59 -36.72 4.55
C ILE A 156 -0.06 -36.90 4.50
N HIS A 157 0.66 -35.90 3.99
CA HIS A 157 2.11 -35.82 3.96
C HIS A 157 2.56 -34.61 4.79
N LYS A 158 2.85 -34.84 6.08
CA LYS A 158 3.67 -33.92 6.92
C LYS A 158 5.11 -33.76 6.41
N ILE A 159 5.37 -34.22 5.19
CA ILE A 159 6.68 -34.37 4.60
C ILE A 159 6.99 -33.10 3.84
N ILE A 160 8.15 -32.53 4.14
CA ILE A 160 8.76 -31.48 3.35
C ILE A 160 9.88 -32.12 2.54
N THR A 161 9.91 -31.81 1.26
CA THR A 161 10.91 -32.34 0.32
C THR A 161 11.80 -31.22 -0.19
N PHE A 162 13.10 -31.42 -0.05
CA PHE A 162 14.17 -30.57 -0.57
C PHE A 162 14.66 -31.20 -1.88
N ASN A 163 14.36 -30.55 -3.00
CA ASN A 163 14.74 -31.00 -4.34
C ASN A 163 15.88 -30.12 -4.85
N PHE A 164 16.99 -30.73 -5.20
CA PHE A 164 18.14 -30.05 -5.74
C PHE A 164 18.22 -30.30 -7.25
N ASN A 165 18.70 -29.32 -8.02
CA ASN A 165 18.86 -29.44 -9.48
C ASN A 165 19.94 -30.47 -9.87
N GLU A 166 20.80 -30.86 -8.94
CA GLU A 166 21.96 -31.73 -9.15
C GLU A 166 22.29 -32.56 -7.90
N THR A 167 23.33 -33.39 -7.98
CA THR A 167 23.83 -34.18 -6.85
C THR A 167 24.58 -33.30 -5.84
N ILE A 168 24.23 -33.43 -4.56
CA ILE A 168 24.86 -32.70 -3.45
C ILE A 168 25.89 -33.56 -2.73
N GLY A 169 26.99 -32.92 -2.32
CA GLY A 169 28.09 -33.56 -1.62
C GLY A 169 27.61 -34.25 -0.35
N TYR A 170 28.11 -35.46 -0.12
CA TYR A 170 27.64 -36.28 1.00
C TYR A 170 27.93 -35.60 2.34
N GLY A 171 26.89 -35.38 3.15
CA GLY A 171 27.00 -34.75 4.47
C GLY A 171 27.12 -33.22 4.45
N THR A 172 26.99 -32.58 3.30
CA THR A 172 27.05 -31.11 3.16
C THR A 172 25.72 -30.43 3.50
N PHE A 173 24.61 -31.14 3.38
CA PHE A 173 23.28 -30.70 3.80
C PHE A 173 22.78 -31.58 4.93
N THR A 174 22.46 -30.96 6.06
CA THR A 174 22.10 -31.60 7.33
C THR A 174 20.80 -31.02 7.90
N VAL A 175 20.32 -31.55 9.02
CA VAL A 175 19.13 -30.99 9.68
C VAL A 175 19.41 -29.62 10.33
N ASP A 176 20.65 -29.34 10.71
CA ASP A 176 21.05 -28.08 11.34
C ASP A 176 21.06 -26.90 10.34
N ASP A 177 21.00 -27.22 9.05
CA ASP A 177 20.94 -26.29 7.92
C ASP A 177 19.51 -25.80 7.60
N ILE A 178 18.51 -26.35 8.32
CA ILE A 178 17.10 -26.11 8.09
C ILE A 178 16.52 -25.30 9.24
N ASP A 179 16.32 -24.01 9.00
CA ASP A 179 15.60 -23.14 9.92
C ASP A 179 14.10 -23.37 9.77
N ILE A 180 13.40 -23.57 10.90
CA ILE A 180 11.94 -23.74 10.94
C ILE A 180 11.30 -22.77 11.94
N VAL A 181 10.20 -22.13 11.52
CA VAL A 181 9.34 -21.27 12.35
C VAL A 181 7.93 -21.84 12.38
N ASN A 182 7.23 -21.72 13.50
CA ASN A 182 5.87 -22.23 13.75
C ASN A 182 5.70 -23.76 13.55
N GLY A 183 6.79 -24.51 13.68
CA GLY A 183 6.84 -25.95 13.54
C GLY A 183 8.09 -26.53 14.19
N THR A 184 8.08 -27.86 14.37
CA THR A 184 9.22 -28.63 14.86
C THR A 184 9.53 -29.74 13.88
N ILE A 185 10.82 -29.98 13.62
CA ILE A 185 11.25 -31.12 12.80
C ILE A 185 11.13 -32.37 13.68
N ASP A 186 10.39 -33.37 13.21
CA ASP A 186 10.21 -34.63 13.94
C ASP A 186 11.56 -35.34 14.07
N LEU A 187 11.92 -35.73 15.29
CA LEU A 187 13.21 -36.34 15.59
C LEU A 187 13.43 -37.60 14.75
N GLY A 188 14.56 -37.66 14.04
CA GLY A 188 14.92 -38.80 13.18
C GLY A 188 14.19 -38.86 11.84
N SER A 189 13.43 -37.82 11.47
CA SER A 189 12.72 -37.78 10.18
C SER A 189 13.57 -37.34 8.98
N PHE A 190 14.73 -36.70 9.23
CA PHE A 190 15.65 -36.27 8.17
C PHE A 190 16.18 -37.47 7.40
N THR A 191 15.80 -37.57 6.13
CA THR A 191 16.05 -38.72 5.27
C THR A 191 16.64 -38.27 3.94
N ARG A 192 17.79 -38.81 3.56
CA ARG A 192 18.34 -38.70 2.20
C ARG A 192 17.64 -39.72 1.31
N VAL A 193 16.71 -39.27 0.47
CA VAL A 193 15.93 -40.15 -0.42
C VAL A 193 16.81 -40.65 -1.57
N ASN A 194 17.59 -39.74 -2.17
CA ASN A 194 18.62 -40.03 -3.17
C ASN A 194 19.66 -38.89 -3.16
N GLU A 195 20.52 -38.83 -4.18
CA GLU A 195 21.64 -37.87 -4.22
C GLU A 195 21.24 -36.41 -4.45
N SER A 196 20.02 -36.16 -4.96
CA SER A 196 19.47 -34.84 -5.26
C SER A 196 18.16 -34.54 -4.50
N GLN A 197 17.80 -35.36 -3.51
CA GLN A 197 16.54 -35.22 -2.79
C GLN A 197 16.61 -35.66 -1.33
N TYR A 198 16.14 -34.79 -0.44
CA TYR A 198 16.06 -35.01 1.01
C TYR A 198 14.64 -34.72 1.50
N THR A 199 14.24 -35.36 2.60
CA THR A 199 12.95 -35.14 3.23
C THR A 199 13.05 -35.00 4.74
N ILE A 200 12.12 -34.26 5.33
CA ILE A 200 11.86 -34.22 6.77
C ILE A 200 10.36 -34.39 7.02
N MET A 201 9.99 -34.78 8.24
CA MET A 201 8.61 -34.64 8.73
C MET A 201 8.56 -33.46 9.69
N VAL A 202 7.52 -32.64 9.54
CA VAL A 202 7.29 -31.49 10.40
C VAL A 202 6.01 -31.68 11.20
N THR A 203 6.09 -31.42 12.50
CA THR A 203 4.93 -31.21 13.35
C THR A 203 4.75 -29.70 13.58
N PRO A 204 3.67 -29.12 13.03
CA PRO A 204 3.23 -27.78 13.37
C PRO A 204 3.21 -27.47 14.87
N SER A 205 3.61 -26.26 15.24
CA SER A 205 3.27 -25.72 16.56
C SER A 205 1.73 -25.65 16.63
N LEU A 206 1.13 -26.09 17.74
CA LEU A 206 -0.32 -26.18 17.92
C LEU A 206 -0.97 -24.88 17.46
N GLY A 207 -1.75 -24.90 16.37
CA GLY A 207 -2.43 -23.75 15.77
C GLY A 207 -3.38 -24.20 14.65
N GLY A 208 -4.68 -24.13 14.93
CA GLY A 208 -5.81 -24.43 14.03
C GLY A 208 -5.68 -25.62 13.08
N MET A 209 -6.38 -25.53 11.94
CA MET A 209 -6.44 -26.58 10.93
C MET A 209 -5.25 -26.55 9.95
N HIS A 210 -4.48 -25.47 9.93
CA HIS A 210 -3.31 -25.23 9.08
C HIS A 210 -2.35 -24.34 9.86
N ALA A 211 -1.08 -24.73 10.00
CA ALA A 211 -0.08 -23.87 10.65
C ALA A 211 0.79 -23.16 9.62
N ASN A 212 1.16 -21.92 9.93
CA ASN A 212 2.06 -21.08 9.13
C ASN A 212 3.52 -21.53 9.25
N VAL A 213 3.80 -22.81 8.97
CA VAL A 213 5.16 -23.36 9.00
C VAL A 213 5.97 -22.65 7.93
N ALA A 214 7.09 -22.05 8.33
CA ALA A 214 8.05 -21.42 7.43
C ALA A 214 9.39 -22.12 7.54
N ILE A 215 9.92 -22.54 6.40
CA ILE A 215 11.21 -23.21 6.27
C ILE A 215 12.14 -22.30 5.50
N THR A 216 13.34 -22.11 6.03
CA THR A 216 14.41 -21.35 5.37
C THR A 216 15.68 -22.21 5.33
N VAL A 217 16.33 -22.24 4.17
CA VAL A 217 17.70 -22.73 4.02
C VAL A 217 18.53 -21.55 3.54
N ALA A 218 19.56 -21.19 4.30
CA ALA A 218 20.37 -20.02 4.01
C ALA A 218 21.28 -20.22 2.78
N ALA A 219 21.91 -19.14 2.33
CA ALA A 219 22.97 -19.20 1.33
C ALA A 219 24.27 -19.72 1.97
N ASN A 220 25.10 -20.38 1.17
CA ASN A 220 26.38 -21.00 1.57
C ASN A 220 26.24 -22.08 2.65
N THR A 221 25.14 -22.82 2.61
CA THR A 221 24.77 -23.82 3.60
C THR A 221 25.12 -25.23 3.15
N PHE A 222 25.01 -25.54 1.86
CA PHE A 222 25.36 -26.85 1.30
C PHE A 222 26.19 -26.69 0.02
N THR A 223 26.87 -27.77 -0.38
CA THR A 223 27.68 -27.80 -1.61
C THR A 223 27.33 -28.99 -2.49
N ASP A 224 27.50 -28.84 -3.80
CA ASP A 224 27.39 -29.96 -4.75
C ASP A 224 28.46 -31.04 -4.49
N SER A 225 28.49 -32.11 -5.29
CA SER A 225 29.52 -33.15 -5.20
C SER A 225 30.96 -32.66 -5.45
N VAL A 226 31.10 -31.48 -6.05
CA VAL A 226 32.36 -30.86 -6.47
C VAL A 226 32.83 -29.78 -5.47
N GLY A 227 31.98 -29.37 -4.53
CA GLY A 227 32.27 -28.40 -3.48
C GLY A 227 31.78 -26.98 -3.76
N ASN A 228 30.99 -26.74 -4.81
CA ASN A 228 30.42 -25.42 -5.07
C ASN A 228 29.22 -25.17 -4.15
N ALA A 229 29.23 -24.04 -3.44
CA ALA A 229 28.18 -23.70 -2.48
C ALA A 229 26.94 -23.09 -3.13
N ASN A 230 25.76 -23.36 -2.55
CA ASN A 230 24.54 -22.65 -2.91
C ASN A 230 24.65 -21.16 -2.60
N THR A 231 24.09 -20.30 -3.44
CA THR A 231 24.20 -18.84 -3.26
C THR A 231 22.88 -18.16 -2.93
N VAL A 232 21.77 -18.87 -3.11
CA VAL A 232 20.41 -18.34 -2.91
C VAL A 232 19.85 -18.87 -1.60
N ILE A 233 19.22 -17.98 -0.83
CA ILE A 233 18.39 -18.34 0.31
C ILE A 233 17.07 -18.91 -0.24
N THR A 234 16.74 -20.16 0.08
CA THR A 234 15.48 -20.76 -0.33
C THR A 234 14.48 -20.74 0.83
N LYS A 235 13.27 -20.26 0.58
CA LYS A 235 12.17 -20.23 1.56
C LYS A 235 10.95 -20.98 1.05
N ASN A 236 10.25 -21.67 1.94
CA ASN A 236 8.92 -22.20 1.69
C ASN A 236 8.05 -21.98 2.93
N THR A 237 6.96 -21.24 2.76
CA THR A 237 6.01 -20.96 3.83
C THR A 237 4.64 -21.46 3.40
N THR A 238 3.94 -22.12 4.31
CA THR A 238 2.57 -22.57 4.08
C THR A 238 1.69 -21.36 3.76
N LYS A 239 1.15 -21.33 2.54
CA LYS A 239 0.24 -20.27 2.09
C LYS A 239 -1.12 -20.42 2.76
N LEU A 240 -1.53 -19.38 3.49
CA LEU A 240 -2.82 -19.31 4.17
C LEU A 240 -3.69 -18.30 3.43
N GLU A 241 -4.39 -18.73 2.38
CA GLU A 241 -5.23 -17.84 1.55
C GLU A 241 -6.45 -17.29 2.34
N ASP A 242 -6.93 -18.05 3.33
CA ASP A 242 -8.06 -17.72 4.21
C ASP A 242 -7.73 -18.05 5.68
N LEU A 243 -7.63 -17.04 6.54
CA LEU A 243 -7.34 -17.23 7.97
C LEU A 243 -8.52 -17.84 8.75
N LYS A 244 -9.70 -18.00 8.12
CA LYS A 244 -10.90 -18.58 8.73
C LYS A 244 -10.66 -19.99 9.29
N ARG A 245 -10.99 -20.20 10.57
CA ARG A 245 -10.85 -21.49 11.28
C ARG A 245 -9.41 -22.04 11.30
N GLN A 246 -8.42 -21.21 10.95
CA GLN A 246 -7.00 -21.58 10.96
C GLN A 246 -6.30 -21.12 12.23
N VAL A 247 -6.92 -20.25 13.01
CA VAL A 247 -6.42 -19.81 14.30
C VAL A 247 -7.22 -20.54 15.38
N ASP A 248 -6.55 -21.36 16.19
CA ASP A 248 -7.14 -21.99 17.37
C ASP A 248 -6.86 -21.06 18.55
N ILE A 249 -7.78 -20.12 18.78
CA ILE A 249 -7.76 -19.26 19.95
C ILE A 249 -9.01 -19.53 20.75
N ASP A 250 -9.02 -20.68 21.42
CA ASP A 250 -10.06 -21.02 22.37
C ASP A 250 -9.86 -20.34 23.74
N GLY A 251 -8.76 -19.58 23.88
CA GLY A 251 -8.43 -18.86 25.11
C GLY A 251 -8.04 -19.79 26.25
N SER A 252 -7.74 -21.06 25.95
CA SER A 252 -7.05 -21.95 26.89
C SER A 252 -5.55 -21.62 26.88
N GLY A 253 -4.85 -21.88 27.98
CA GLY A 253 -3.43 -21.53 28.15
C GLY A 253 -2.43 -22.26 27.22
N SER A 254 -2.87 -22.76 26.06
CA SER A 254 -2.03 -23.33 25.00
C SER A 254 -2.22 -22.64 23.62
N ASP A 255 -2.68 -21.39 23.58
CA ASP A 255 -2.79 -20.61 22.34
C ASP A 255 -1.41 -20.48 21.65
N THR A 256 -1.37 -20.61 20.32
CA THR A 256 -0.16 -20.43 19.49
C THR A 256 0.37 -19.01 19.60
N ASP A 257 1.70 -18.82 19.65
CA ASP A 257 2.28 -17.50 19.36
C ASP A 257 2.14 -17.17 17.86
N LEU A 258 1.42 -16.09 17.57
CA LEU A 258 1.11 -15.61 16.23
C LEU A 258 2.01 -14.47 15.76
N THR A 259 2.90 -13.98 16.63
CA THR A 259 3.72 -12.77 16.40
C THR A 259 4.52 -12.84 15.11
N ASN A 260 5.00 -14.04 14.74
CA ASN A 260 5.85 -14.28 13.57
C ASN A 260 5.16 -15.01 12.42
N TRP A 261 3.82 -15.01 12.38
CA TRP A 261 3.09 -15.58 11.26
C TRP A 261 3.25 -14.70 10.01
N ASN A 262 3.63 -15.32 8.90
CA ASN A 262 3.61 -14.68 7.59
C ASN A 262 2.21 -14.80 6.97
N VAL A 263 1.43 -13.72 7.08
CA VAL A 263 0.09 -13.61 6.51
C VAL A 263 0.05 -12.81 5.20
N SER A 264 1.20 -12.50 4.59
CA SER A 264 1.27 -11.66 3.38
C SER A 264 0.54 -12.24 2.17
N HIS A 265 0.23 -13.53 2.18
CA HIS A 265 -0.53 -14.21 1.12
C HIS A 265 -2.04 -14.20 1.37
N ALA A 266 -2.48 -13.88 2.59
CA ALA A 266 -3.88 -14.02 2.97
C ALA A 266 -4.73 -12.91 2.33
N SER A 267 -5.74 -13.31 1.56
CA SER A 267 -6.72 -12.37 1.00
C SER A 267 -7.98 -12.25 1.86
N ASN A 268 -8.21 -13.18 2.80
CA ASN A 268 -9.41 -13.23 3.61
C ASN A 268 -9.11 -13.58 5.06
N ALA A 269 -9.66 -12.80 6.00
CA ALA A 269 -9.56 -13.02 7.44
C ALA A 269 -10.92 -13.25 8.13
N PHE A 270 -11.90 -13.75 7.37
CA PHE A 270 -13.26 -13.95 7.86
C PHE A 270 -13.30 -14.82 9.12
N ASP A 271 -13.83 -14.27 10.22
CA ASP A 271 -13.93 -14.92 11.53
C ASP A 271 -12.59 -15.41 12.15
N ALA A 272 -11.43 -14.90 11.73
CA ALA A 272 -10.13 -15.44 12.17
C ALA A 272 -9.96 -15.47 13.70
N PHE A 273 -10.45 -14.44 14.40
CA PHE A 273 -10.43 -14.29 15.86
C PHE A 273 -11.83 -14.10 16.45
N TYR A 274 -12.86 -14.59 15.75
CA TYR A 274 -14.24 -14.47 16.23
C TYR A 274 -14.40 -15.19 17.58
N LYS A 275 -14.88 -14.48 18.60
CA LYS A 275 -15.03 -14.96 19.99
C LYS A 275 -13.74 -15.38 20.68
N ALA A 276 -12.60 -14.89 20.21
CA ALA A 276 -11.32 -15.09 20.87
C ALA A 276 -11.21 -14.16 22.10
N TYR A 277 -12.01 -14.42 23.14
CA TYR A 277 -12.24 -13.51 24.27
C TYR A 277 -10.96 -13.08 25.01
N HIS A 278 -9.92 -13.91 25.00
CA HIS A 278 -8.64 -13.66 25.65
C HIS A 278 -7.52 -13.23 24.69
N PHE A 279 -7.81 -13.12 23.39
CA PHE A 279 -6.80 -12.77 22.40
C PHE A 279 -6.32 -11.33 22.54
N ASN A 280 -5.01 -11.15 22.70
CA ASN A 280 -4.37 -9.84 22.70
C ASN A 280 -2.87 -9.94 22.32
N GLN A 281 -2.51 -10.89 21.46
CA GLN A 281 -1.11 -11.06 21.04
C GLN A 281 -0.72 -10.02 20.00
N ASN A 282 0.54 -9.56 20.04
CA ASN A 282 1.04 -8.53 19.14
C ASN A 282 1.10 -9.05 17.68
N ILE A 283 0.19 -8.53 16.86
CA ILE A 283 0.09 -8.80 15.42
C ILE A 283 0.32 -7.53 14.57
N GLY A 284 0.82 -6.44 15.16
CA GLY A 284 1.04 -5.18 14.44
C GLY A 284 2.05 -5.31 13.29
N LYS A 285 2.94 -6.31 13.35
CA LYS A 285 3.95 -6.62 12.32
C LYS A 285 3.45 -7.51 11.18
N TRP A 286 2.18 -7.91 11.19
CA TRP A 286 1.60 -8.68 10.11
C TRP A 286 1.54 -7.86 8.82
N ASP A 287 2.02 -8.44 7.72
CA ASP A 287 1.79 -7.90 6.39
C ASP A 287 0.40 -8.31 5.91
N VAL A 288 -0.55 -7.37 5.96
CA VAL A 288 -1.94 -7.55 5.51
C VAL A 288 -2.22 -6.87 4.17
N SER A 289 -1.19 -6.47 3.42
CA SER A 289 -1.29 -5.70 2.16
C SER A 289 -2.03 -6.42 1.02
N ASN A 290 -2.30 -7.73 1.16
CA ASN A 290 -3.12 -8.51 0.23
C ASN A 290 -4.54 -8.80 0.75
N MET A 291 -4.88 -8.35 1.96
CA MET A 291 -6.17 -8.64 2.58
C MET A 291 -7.30 -7.84 1.93
N ILE A 292 -8.28 -8.55 1.38
CA ILE A 292 -9.46 -7.99 0.73
C ILE A 292 -10.64 -7.90 1.71
N SER A 293 -10.74 -8.84 2.65
CA SER A 293 -11.87 -8.95 3.59
C SER A 293 -11.42 -9.26 5.01
N ALA A 294 -11.74 -8.37 5.96
CA ALA A 294 -11.54 -8.56 7.40
C ALA A 294 -12.88 -8.75 8.16
N ARG A 295 -13.91 -9.25 7.46
CA ARG A 295 -15.26 -9.39 8.02
C ARG A 295 -15.26 -10.24 9.30
N ARG A 296 -15.78 -9.68 10.40
CA ARG A 296 -15.85 -10.32 11.73
C ARG A 296 -14.50 -10.82 12.27
N MET A 297 -13.38 -10.29 11.79
CA MET A 297 -12.06 -10.79 12.15
C MET A 297 -11.85 -10.79 13.66
N PHE A 298 -12.17 -9.71 14.37
CA PHE A 298 -12.07 -9.57 15.83
C PHE A 298 -13.43 -9.44 16.52
N LYS A 299 -14.53 -9.89 15.88
CA LYS A 299 -15.85 -9.78 16.50
C LYS A 299 -15.87 -10.56 17.83
N GLU A 300 -16.31 -9.94 18.91
CA GLU A 300 -16.31 -10.50 20.28
C GLU A 300 -14.91 -10.85 20.84
N ALA A 301 -13.81 -10.37 20.25
CA ALA A 301 -12.47 -10.49 20.83
C ALA A 301 -12.30 -9.43 21.94
N THR A 302 -13.00 -9.63 23.06
CA THR A 302 -13.21 -8.60 24.10
C THR A 302 -11.93 -8.08 24.76
N ALA A 303 -10.84 -8.86 24.78
CA ALA A 303 -9.55 -8.43 25.31
C ALA A 303 -8.61 -7.77 24.28
N PHE A 304 -8.96 -7.79 22.99
CA PHE A 304 -8.08 -7.33 21.92
C PHE A 304 -7.94 -5.80 21.91
N ASN A 305 -6.71 -5.30 22.03
CA ASN A 305 -6.38 -3.89 21.94
C ASN A 305 -4.92 -3.67 21.52
N GLN A 306 -4.42 -4.51 20.61
CA GLN A 306 -3.06 -4.37 20.08
C GLN A 306 -3.00 -3.34 18.97
N ASP A 307 -1.91 -2.57 18.96
CA ASP A 307 -1.62 -1.59 17.91
C ASP A 307 -1.51 -2.26 16.53
N ILE A 308 -2.36 -1.79 15.62
CA ILE A 308 -2.45 -2.21 14.22
C ILE A 308 -2.47 -0.98 13.29
N SER A 309 -2.05 0.19 13.79
CA SER A 309 -2.00 1.44 13.03
C SER A 309 -1.08 1.34 11.80
N SER A 310 -0.08 0.45 11.84
CA SER A 310 0.88 0.20 10.75
C SER A 310 0.41 -0.80 9.69
N TRP A 311 -0.81 -1.33 9.80
CA TRP A 311 -1.34 -2.26 8.79
C TRP A 311 -1.63 -1.55 7.47
N ASP A 312 -1.11 -2.09 6.37
CA ASP A 312 -1.49 -1.68 5.01
C ASP A 312 -2.84 -2.33 4.66
N VAL A 313 -3.91 -1.53 4.76
CA VAL A 313 -5.29 -1.93 4.44
C VAL A 313 -5.77 -1.41 3.08
N SER A 314 -4.86 -0.94 2.23
CA SER A 314 -5.15 -0.29 0.92
C SER A 314 -5.96 -1.13 -0.07
N LYS A 315 -6.00 -2.46 0.12
CA LYS A 315 -6.79 -3.40 -0.69
C LYS A 315 -8.07 -3.89 -0.03
N MET A 316 -8.30 -3.53 1.23
CA MET A 316 -9.44 -3.99 1.99
C MET A 316 -10.72 -3.35 1.44
N THR A 317 -11.69 -4.19 1.11
CA THR A 317 -13.00 -3.76 0.59
C THR A 317 -14.11 -3.89 1.63
N THR A 318 -13.91 -4.72 2.66
CA THR A 318 -14.92 -4.91 3.72
C THR A 318 -14.29 -5.12 5.09
N ALA A 319 -14.72 -4.26 6.03
CA ALA A 319 -14.41 -4.33 7.46
C ALA A 319 -15.69 -4.60 8.28
N ARG A 320 -16.71 -5.21 7.66
CA ARG A 320 -18.01 -5.46 8.29
C ARG A 320 -17.82 -6.25 9.58
N TRP A 321 -18.33 -5.73 10.70
CA TRP A 321 -18.17 -6.32 12.05
C TRP A 321 -16.72 -6.53 12.51
N MET A 322 -15.71 -5.93 11.88
CA MET A 322 -14.30 -6.29 12.14
C MET A 322 -13.94 -6.22 13.63
N PHE A 323 -14.41 -5.20 14.35
CA PHE A 323 -14.19 -5.00 15.79
C PHE A 323 -15.50 -4.99 16.60
N GLY A 324 -16.60 -5.49 16.04
CA GLY A 324 -17.88 -5.45 16.76
C GLY A 324 -17.83 -6.29 18.03
N GLU A 325 -18.28 -5.73 19.14
CA GLU A 325 -18.22 -6.29 20.49
C GLU A 325 -16.76 -6.54 20.99
N ALA A 326 -15.74 -5.98 20.33
CA ALA A 326 -14.36 -5.96 20.83
C ALA A 326 -14.23 -4.85 21.89
N THR A 327 -14.78 -5.10 23.08
CA THR A 327 -15.04 -4.05 24.09
C THR A 327 -13.80 -3.30 24.60
N ALA A 328 -12.60 -3.88 24.55
CA ALA A 328 -11.35 -3.21 24.93
C ALA A 328 -10.68 -2.43 23.78
N PHE A 329 -11.12 -2.58 22.53
CA PHE A 329 -10.43 -2.04 21.37
C PHE A 329 -10.57 -0.51 21.28
N ASN A 330 -9.45 0.19 21.26
CA ASN A 330 -9.37 1.65 21.14
C ASN A 330 -8.04 2.13 20.55
N GLN A 331 -7.54 1.45 19.51
CA GLN A 331 -6.30 1.85 18.84
C GLN A 331 -6.57 2.90 17.76
N ASP A 332 -5.61 3.79 17.55
CA ASP A 332 -5.66 4.80 16.49
C ASP A 332 -5.61 4.13 15.10
N LEU A 333 -6.61 4.45 14.27
CA LEU A 333 -6.76 3.96 12.91
C LEU A 333 -6.76 5.10 11.88
N GLY A 334 -6.47 6.34 12.29
CA GLY A 334 -6.55 7.52 11.40
C GLY A 334 -5.58 7.45 10.21
N SER A 335 -4.49 6.69 10.33
CA SER A 335 -3.49 6.49 9.27
C SER A 335 -3.82 5.38 8.26
N TRP A 336 -4.94 4.68 8.43
CA TRP A 336 -5.33 3.61 7.51
C TRP A 336 -5.77 4.17 6.16
N GLU A 337 -5.18 3.69 5.07
CA GLU A 337 -5.64 4.00 3.71
C GLU A 337 -6.87 3.14 3.37
N VAL A 338 -8.06 3.72 3.54
CA VAL A 338 -9.35 3.03 3.34
C VAL A 338 -10.06 3.42 2.05
N SER A 339 -9.35 3.98 1.07
CA SER A 339 -9.89 4.46 -0.22
C SER A 339 -10.74 3.42 -0.97
N LYS A 340 -10.49 2.12 -0.76
CA LYS A 340 -11.21 0.98 -1.37
C LYS A 340 -12.26 0.33 -0.47
N LEU A 341 -12.43 0.79 0.77
CA LEU A 341 -13.34 0.20 1.75
C LEU A 341 -14.79 0.52 1.36
N THR A 342 -15.52 -0.48 0.84
CA THR A 342 -16.91 -0.26 0.40
C THR A 342 -17.91 -0.37 1.53
N THR A 343 -17.59 -1.11 2.60
CA THR A 343 -18.47 -1.24 3.77
C THR A 343 -17.72 -1.38 5.10
N ALA A 344 -18.10 -0.51 6.04
CA ALA A 344 -17.72 -0.49 7.45
C ALA A 344 -18.90 -0.83 8.37
N ARG A 345 -19.95 -1.47 7.82
CA ARG A 345 -21.17 -1.82 8.56
C ARG A 345 -20.85 -2.56 9.86
N TRP A 346 -21.33 -2.03 10.97
CA TRP A 346 -21.15 -2.57 12.31
C TRP A 346 -19.68 -2.76 12.73
N MET A 347 -18.73 -2.06 12.10
CA MET A 347 -17.30 -2.25 12.34
C MET A 347 -16.91 -2.09 13.82
N PHE A 348 -17.48 -1.11 14.52
CA PHE A 348 -17.25 -0.84 15.96
C PHE A 348 -18.52 -1.01 16.81
N TYR A 349 -19.54 -1.72 16.32
CA TYR A 349 -20.78 -1.97 17.06
C TYR A 349 -20.46 -2.56 18.44
N GLU A 350 -20.91 -1.93 19.53
CA GLU A 350 -20.61 -2.34 20.92
C GLU A 350 -19.11 -2.47 21.27
N ALA A 351 -18.21 -1.84 20.50
CA ALA A 351 -16.81 -1.64 20.90
C ALA A 351 -16.74 -0.52 21.94
N THR A 352 -17.13 -0.83 23.18
CA THR A 352 -17.43 0.18 24.20
C THR A 352 -16.26 1.08 24.59
N ALA A 353 -15.00 0.69 24.34
CA ALA A 353 -13.83 1.56 24.56
C ALA A 353 -13.48 2.46 23.36
N PHE A 354 -14.03 2.20 22.16
CA PHE A 354 -13.63 2.88 20.94
C PHE A 354 -13.99 4.37 20.97
N ASN A 355 -12.97 5.22 20.79
CA ASN A 355 -13.07 6.68 20.78
C ASN A 355 -11.87 7.28 20.01
N GLN A 356 -11.89 7.17 18.69
CA GLN A 356 -10.81 7.66 17.82
C GLN A 356 -11.36 8.55 16.71
N ASN A 357 -10.57 9.54 16.29
CA ASN A 357 -10.89 10.38 15.15
C ASN A 357 -10.63 9.62 13.84
N LEU A 358 -11.63 9.52 12.96
CA LEU A 358 -11.52 8.88 11.64
C LEU A 358 -11.71 9.88 10.49
N GLY A 359 -11.64 11.19 10.77
CA GLY A 359 -11.86 12.24 9.77
C GLY A 359 -10.84 12.27 8.63
N SER A 360 -9.68 11.63 8.79
CA SER A 360 -8.65 11.52 7.75
C SER A 360 -8.83 10.32 6.81
N TRP A 361 -9.90 9.54 6.99
CA TRP A 361 -10.19 8.42 6.09
C TRP A 361 -10.70 8.91 4.75
N ASP A 362 -10.05 8.52 3.66
CA ASP A 362 -10.60 8.64 2.32
C ASP A 362 -11.79 7.69 2.16
N ILE A 363 -13.00 8.24 2.16
CA ILE A 363 -14.25 7.48 2.06
C ILE A 363 -14.78 7.40 0.62
N SER A 364 -13.93 7.66 -0.38
CA SER A 364 -14.31 7.68 -1.81
C SER A 364 -15.03 6.42 -2.31
N SER A 365 -14.87 5.26 -1.65
CA SER A 365 -15.56 4.02 -2.01
C SER A 365 -16.66 3.59 -1.03
N LEU A 366 -16.84 4.28 0.09
CA LEU A 366 -17.72 3.84 1.18
C LEU A 366 -19.19 3.99 0.79
N THR A 367 -19.96 2.90 0.91
CA THR A 367 -21.40 2.88 0.57
C THR A 367 -22.30 2.44 1.73
N ASP A 368 -21.75 1.75 2.74
CA ASP A 368 -22.51 1.25 3.90
C ASP A 368 -21.65 1.25 5.17
N ALA A 369 -21.98 2.15 6.09
CA ALA A 369 -21.45 2.25 7.45
C ALA A 369 -22.59 2.16 8.50
N GLU A 370 -23.68 1.44 8.19
CA GLU A 370 -24.80 1.25 9.10
C GLU A 370 -24.33 0.64 10.43
N GLY A 371 -24.77 1.24 11.54
CA GLY A 371 -24.51 0.85 12.92
C GLY A 371 -23.03 0.82 13.33
N MET A 372 -22.16 1.55 12.60
CA MET A 372 -20.71 1.55 12.84
C MET A 372 -20.36 1.96 14.28
N PHE A 373 -21.02 2.99 14.83
CA PHE A 373 -20.68 3.57 16.14
C PHE A 373 -21.70 3.31 17.27
N VAL A 374 -22.64 2.39 17.06
CA VAL A 374 -23.67 2.09 18.07
C VAL A 374 -23.02 1.54 19.33
N THR A 375 -23.32 2.16 20.48
CA THR A 375 -22.82 1.76 21.81
C THR A 375 -21.28 1.81 21.91
N THR A 376 -20.66 2.83 21.30
CA THR A 376 -19.23 3.16 21.48
C THR A 376 -19.04 4.26 22.53
N SER A 377 -17.80 4.51 22.97
CA SER A 377 -17.44 5.68 23.82
C SER A 377 -17.00 6.89 22.99
N MET A 378 -17.39 6.94 21.71
CA MET A 378 -17.03 8.02 20.80
C MET A 378 -17.47 9.37 21.39
N THR A 379 -16.50 10.24 21.64
CA THR A 379 -16.73 11.59 22.16
C THR A 379 -17.26 12.51 21.05
N THR A 380 -17.97 13.58 21.44
CA THR A 380 -18.44 14.60 20.49
C THR A 380 -17.29 15.20 19.69
N ALA A 381 -16.15 15.50 20.32
CA ALA A 381 -14.97 16.02 19.62
C ALA A 381 -14.47 15.09 18.49
N ASN A 382 -14.34 13.78 18.76
CA ASN A 382 -13.89 12.83 17.74
C ASN A 382 -14.97 12.58 16.68
N MET A 383 -16.24 12.56 17.06
CA MET A 383 -17.36 12.42 16.12
C MET A 383 -17.45 13.64 15.20
N ASP A 384 -17.31 14.85 15.74
CA ASP A 384 -17.33 16.09 14.97
C ASP A 384 -16.15 16.18 14.00
N ASN A 385 -14.95 15.76 14.42
CA ASN A 385 -13.80 15.68 13.51
C ASN A 385 -14.01 14.62 12.42
N THR A 386 -14.65 13.51 12.75
CA THR A 386 -14.99 12.47 11.77
C THR A 386 -16.04 12.98 10.78
N LEU A 387 -17.09 13.64 11.28
CA LEU A 387 -18.14 14.27 10.47
C LEU A 387 -17.59 15.33 9.53
N ARG A 388 -16.78 16.27 10.04
CA ARG A 388 -16.15 17.31 9.22
C ARG A 388 -15.23 16.72 8.16
N GLY A 389 -14.36 15.78 8.56
CA GLY A 389 -13.47 15.09 7.63
C GLY A 389 -14.24 14.41 6.50
N TRP A 390 -15.27 13.64 6.81
CA TRP A 390 -16.07 12.94 5.80
C TRP A 390 -17.00 13.85 4.97
N ALA A 391 -17.26 15.06 5.47
CA ALA A 391 -18.02 16.10 4.77
C ALA A 391 -17.13 17.01 3.91
N LYS A 392 -15.80 16.94 4.07
CA LYS A 392 -14.80 17.70 3.30
C LYS A 392 -14.31 16.84 2.13
N LEU A 393 -14.21 17.40 0.94
CA LEU A 393 -13.52 16.76 -0.18
C LEU A 393 -12.05 17.15 -0.16
N ASP A 394 -11.15 16.28 0.29
CA ASP A 394 -9.71 16.57 0.36
C ASP A 394 -8.92 15.89 -0.77
N ILE A 395 -8.86 16.55 -1.94
CA ILE A 395 -8.10 16.06 -3.10
C ILE A 395 -6.61 15.86 -2.78
N PRO A 396 -5.91 16.78 -2.07
CA PRO A 396 -4.54 16.55 -1.61
C PRO A 396 -4.35 15.26 -0.78
N ALA A 397 -5.33 14.87 0.05
CA ALA A 397 -5.31 13.62 0.81
C ALA A 397 -5.64 12.37 -0.04
N GLY A 398 -6.01 12.54 -1.30
CA GLY A 398 -6.36 11.46 -2.24
C GLY A 398 -7.86 11.19 -2.33
N GLU A 399 -8.70 11.93 -1.60
CA GLU A 399 -10.14 11.79 -1.66
C GLU A 399 -10.68 12.33 -2.99
N THR A 400 -11.36 11.46 -3.73
CA THR A 400 -11.81 11.74 -5.10
C THR A 400 -13.29 12.04 -5.19
N ALA A 401 -14.09 11.64 -4.19
CA ALA A 401 -15.52 11.91 -4.13
C ALA A 401 -16.09 11.65 -2.73
N ILE A 402 -17.06 12.47 -2.33
CA ILE A 402 -18.01 12.09 -1.28
C ILE A 402 -19.14 11.29 -1.93
N GLN A 403 -19.32 10.03 -1.52
CA GLN A 403 -20.31 9.14 -2.11
C GLN A 403 -21.75 9.60 -1.87
N ARG A 404 -22.69 9.20 -2.71
CA ARG A 404 -24.13 9.46 -2.51
C ARG A 404 -24.82 8.25 -1.90
N ASP A 405 -25.96 8.48 -1.25
CA ASP A 405 -26.85 7.42 -0.75
C ASP A 405 -26.21 6.50 0.31
N VAL A 406 -25.23 7.00 1.07
CA VAL A 406 -24.54 6.23 2.11
C VAL A 406 -25.43 6.14 3.36
N ALA A 407 -25.56 4.94 3.91
CA ALA A 407 -26.18 4.72 5.21
C ALA A 407 -25.10 4.75 6.31
N TRP A 408 -25.25 5.63 7.30
CA TRP A 408 -24.28 5.78 8.38
C TRP A 408 -24.97 6.10 9.69
N ASP A 409 -24.70 5.32 10.72
CA ASP A 409 -25.22 5.62 12.06
C ASP A 409 -24.09 6.14 12.95
N ILE A 410 -24.34 7.30 13.57
CA ILE A 410 -23.35 8.08 14.32
C ILE A 410 -23.58 8.01 15.84
N ALA A 411 -22.55 8.39 16.59
CA ALA A 411 -22.65 8.65 18.02
C ALA A 411 -23.08 10.12 18.27
N ASN A 412 -22.97 10.58 19.52
CA ASN A 412 -23.29 11.96 19.86
C ASN A 412 -22.34 12.94 19.18
N TYR A 413 -22.88 14.07 18.74
CA TYR A 413 -22.17 15.06 17.94
C TYR A 413 -22.62 16.48 18.33
N THR A 414 -21.82 17.48 18.00
CA THR A 414 -22.18 18.89 18.13
C THR A 414 -22.14 19.63 16.78
N ASP A 415 -21.41 19.10 15.79
CA ASP A 415 -21.34 19.70 14.44
C ASP A 415 -22.56 19.30 13.59
N ALA A 416 -23.60 20.11 13.69
CA ALA A 416 -24.84 19.86 12.97
C ALA A 416 -24.77 20.22 11.48
N THR A 417 -23.91 21.17 11.09
CA THR A 417 -23.80 21.58 9.69
C THR A 417 -23.13 20.50 8.84
N ALA A 418 -22.04 19.87 9.31
CA ALA A 418 -21.37 18.80 8.57
C ALA A 418 -22.31 17.62 8.29
N LYS A 419 -23.04 17.18 9.33
CA LYS A 419 -24.07 16.16 9.21
C LYS A 419 -25.15 16.55 8.20
N GLN A 420 -25.67 17.78 8.30
CA GLN A 420 -26.76 18.23 7.44
C GLN A 420 -26.31 18.39 5.98
N TYR A 421 -25.07 18.82 5.74
CA TYR A 421 -24.46 18.89 4.41
C TYR A 421 -24.41 17.52 3.72
N LEU A 422 -23.98 16.47 4.44
CA LEU A 422 -23.97 15.10 3.91
C LEU A 422 -25.38 14.61 3.53
N ILE A 423 -26.38 14.95 4.35
CA ILE A 423 -27.78 14.60 4.09
C ILE A 423 -28.30 15.33 2.85
N ASP A 424 -28.18 16.65 2.78
CA ASP A 424 -28.82 17.45 1.75
C ASP A 424 -28.09 17.37 0.40
N THR A 425 -26.77 17.43 0.42
CA THR A 425 -25.95 17.48 -0.80
C THR A 425 -25.77 16.08 -1.38
N TYR A 426 -25.53 15.08 -0.53
CA TYR A 426 -25.16 13.73 -0.93
C TYR A 426 -26.24 12.66 -0.67
N ASN A 427 -27.40 13.04 -0.12
CA ASN A 427 -28.50 12.13 0.18
C ASN A 427 -28.11 11.00 1.15
N TRP A 428 -27.25 11.29 2.12
CA TRP A 428 -26.88 10.33 3.16
C TRP A 428 -28.06 10.07 4.11
N THR A 429 -28.17 8.83 4.58
CA THR A 429 -29.07 8.48 5.68
C THR A 429 -28.26 8.42 6.97
N ILE A 430 -28.28 9.52 7.74
CA ILE A 430 -27.57 9.64 9.01
C ILE A 430 -28.56 9.59 10.18
N GLU A 431 -28.50 8.55 11.00
CA GLU A 431 -29.40 8.37 12.13
C GLU A 431 -28.64 8.06 13.43
N ALA A 432 -29.17 8.55 14.55
CA ALA A 432 -28.84 8.01 15.86
C ALA A 432 -29.76 6.81 16.12
N ILE A 433 -29.17 5.64 16.34
CA ILE A 433 -29.91 4.40 16.57
C ILE A 433 -29.35 3.61 17.75
N THR A 434 -30.18 2.71 18.26
CA THR A 434 -29.80 1.64 19.19
C THR A 434 -30.36 0.31 18.67
N TYR A 435 -29.93 -0.80 19.26
CA TYR A 435 -30.52 -2.12 18.98
C TYR A 435 -30.97 -2.78 20.28
N ASP A 436 -32.12 -3.45 20.24
CA ASP A 436 -32.63 -4.31 21.33
C ASP A 436 -32.13 -5.77 21.21
N GLY A 437 -31.10 -6.00 20.40
CA GLY A 437 -30.56 -7.30 20.06
C GLY A 437 -31.15 -7.93 18.79
N ILE A 438 -32.23 -7.38 18.21
CA ILE A 438 -32.81 -7.87 16.94
C ILE A 438 -33.26 -6.72 16.03
N ASN A 439 -33.85 -5.67 16.59
CA ASN A 439 -34.45 -4.59 15.84
C ASN A 439 -33.58 -3.33 15.89
N ARG A 440 -33.49 -2.65 14.74
CA ARG A 440 -32.98 -1.29 14.65
C ARG A 440 -34.02 -0.36 15.27
N ILE A 441 -33.64 0.34 16.33
CA ILE A 441 -34.51 1.29 17.04
C ILE A 441 -33.92 2.68 16.88
N LYS A 442 -34.64 3.53 16.15
CA LYS A 442 -34.34 4.96 16.12
C LYS A 442 -34.54 5.54 17.52
N VAL A 443 -33.54 6.23 18.05
CA VAL A 443 -33.72 6.96 19.31
C VAL A 443 -34.39 8.30 19.03
N ASP A 444 -35.29 8.71 19.93
CA ASP A 444 -36.10 9.93 19.77
C ASP A 444 -35.27 11.22 19.81
N PHE A 445 -34.01 11.14 20.22
CA PHE A 445 -33.02 12.22 20.14
C PHE A 445 -31.98 11.85 19.09
N ASP A 446 -31.73 12.78 18.18
CA ASP A 446 -30.88 12.62 17.01
C ASP A 446 -29.37 12.49 17.30
N GLY A 447 -28.97 12.50 18.58
CA GLY A 447 -27.60 12.45 19.05
C GLY A 447 -26.95 13.83 19.28
N PHE A 448 -27.66 14.93 19.05
CA PHE A 448 -27.09 16.28 19.18
C PHE A 448 -26.86 16.69 20.64
N ASP A 449 -25.62 17.02 20.99
CA ASP A 449 -25.27 17.60 22.29
C ASP A 449 -25.34 19.13 22.24
N GLY A 450 -26.53 19.66 22.54
CA GLY A 450 -26.77 21.10 22.63
C GLY A 450 -26.26 21.75 23.91
N SER A 451 -25.34 21.16 24.68
CA SER A 451 -24.85 21.75 25.94
C SER A 451 -24.11 23.07 25.74
N LYS A 452 -23.38 23.20 24.62
CA LYS A 452 -22.66 24.41 24.19
C LYS A 452 -23.06 24.93 22.82
N THR A 453 -23.95 24.23 22.13
CA THR A 453 -24.31 24.54 20.74
C THR A 453 -25.83 24.73 20.59
N ILE A 454 -26.19 25.49 19.58
CA ILE A 454 -27.57 25.75 19.15
C ILE A 454 -27.65 25.36 17.68
N GLN A 455 -28.71 24.67 17.28
CA GLN A 455 -28.99 24.37 15.88
C GLN A 455 -30.39 24.88 15.50
N GLY A 456 -30.51 25.38 14.27
CA GLY A 456 -31.78 25.73 13.63
C GLY A 456 -32.50 24.52 13.07
N SER A 457 -33.32 24.79 12.06
CA SER A 457 -34.12 23.83 11.32
C SER A 457 -33.40 23.44 10.04
N ASN A 458 -33.61 22.21 9.58
CA ASN A 458 -32.96 21.72 8.35
C ASN A 458 -33.45 22.40 7.05
N THR A 459 -34.53 23.19 7.08
CA THR A 459 -35.19 23.70 5.86
C THR A 459 -35.92 25.05 6.02
N GLN A 460 -35.96 25.61 7.23
CA GLN A 460 -36.74 26.80 7.52
C GLN A 460 -35.81 27.92 7.95
N SER A 461 -36.14 29.15 7.57
CA SER A 461 -35.47 30.33 8.12
C SER A 461 -35.69 30.44 9.62
N ASP A 462 -34.60 30.54 10.36
CA ASP A 462 -34.56 30.68 11.81
C ASP A 462 -34.00 32.03 12.26
N THR A 463 -34.26 32.38 13.52
CA THR A 463 -33.58 33.49 14.18
C THR A 463 -33.04 32.99 15.51
N LEU A 464 -31.72 32.91 15.61
CA LEU A 464 -31.02 32.24 16.69
C LEU A 464 -30.09 33.23 17.42
N PHE A 465 -29.90 32.99 18.72
CA PHE A 465 -29.10 33.84 19.59
C PHE A 465 -28.18 32.98 20.47
N THR A 466 -26.90 33.32 20.56
CA THR A 466 -25.99 32.66 21.52
C THR A 466 -26.37 33.04 22.96
N THR A 467 -25.77 32.30 23.90
CA THR A 467 -25.79 32.67 25.32
C THR A 467 -24.37 32.56 25.84
N SER A 468 -24.07 33.12 27.02
CA SER A 468 -22.73 33.00 27.64
C SER A 468 -22.27 31.55 27.91
N ALA A 469 -23.14 30.54 27.77
CA ALA A 469 -22.81 29.13 27.89
C ALA A 469 -22.83 28.37 26.55
N LYS A 470 -23.53 28.92 25.54
CA LYS A 470 -23.70 28.32 24.22
C LYS A 470 -23.21 29.28 23.16
N THR A 471 -21.95 29.14 22.80
CA THR A 471 -21.21 30.07 21.94
C THR A 471 -21.08 29.57 20.51
N THR A 472 -21.77 28.49 20.13
CA THR A 472 -21.77 28.00 18.74
C THR A 472 -23.20 27.90 18.22
N ILE A 473 -23.45 28.44 17.03
CA ILE A 473 -24.74 28.37 16.34
C ILE A 473 -24.57 27.75 14.95
N HIS A 474 -25.42 26.77 14.64
CA HIS A 474 -25.62 26.23 13.31
C HIS A 474 -27.00 26.66 12.80
N GLY A 475 -27.09 27.47 11.75
CA GLY A 475 -28.38 27.82 11.12
C GLY A 475 -29.03 26.63 10.42
N LEU A 476 -28.18 25.81 9.78
CA LEU A 476 -28.52 24.61 9.02
C LEU A 476 -29.10 24.91 7.64
N GLY A 477 -30.41 24.98 7.47
CA GLY A 477 -31.01 25.14 6.15
C GLY A 477 -32.13 26.15 6.17
N GLY A 478 -32.09 27.14 5.28
CA GLY A 478 -33.01 28.28 5.30
C GLY A 478 -32.21 29.58 5.20
N ASN A 479 -32.90 30.71 5.05
CA ASN A 479 -32.24 32.01 5.15
C ASN A 479 -32.31 32.47 6.62
N ASP A 480 -31.23 32.29 7.38
CA ASP A 480 -31.22 32.41 8.82
C ASP A 480 -30.72 33.77 9.30
N ASN A 481 -31.05 34.11 10.54
CA ASN A 481 -30.52 35.29 11.23
C ASN A 481 -29.85 34.86 12.54
N LEU A 482 -28.53 34.74 12.50
CA LEU A 482 -27.70 34.26 13.61
C LEU A 482 -27.06 35.45 14.33
N ASN A 483 -27.30 35.54 15.64
CA ASN A 483 -26.83 36.65 16.46
C ASN A 483 -25.99 36.11 17.62
N GLY A 484 -24.70 36.43 17.60
CA GLY A 484 -23.79 36.25 18.71
C GLY A 484 -24.07 37.21 19.86
N GLY A 485 -23.25 37.08 20.88
CA GLY A 485 -23.43 37.63 22.22
C GLY A 485 -22.37 38.67 22.53
N THR A 486 -21.76 38.54 23.71
CA THR A 486 -20.64 39.41 24.15
C THR A 486 -19.38 38.60 24.43
N THR A 487 -19.33 37.38 23.89
CA THR A 487 -18.26 36.40 24.05
C THR A 487 -17.86 35.92 22.67
N ASP A 488 -16.64 35.42 22.53
CA ASP A 488 -16.16 34.79 21.30
C ASP A 488 -17.10 33.65 20.89
N ASP A 489 -17.85 33.86 19.81
CA ASP A 489 -18.85 32.96 19.29
C ASP A 489 -18.44 32.37 17.92
N ILE A 490 -18.98 31.21 17.58
CA ILE A 490 -18.82 30.56 16.29
C ILE A 490 -20.19 30.52 15.60
N LEU A 491 -20.30 31.19 14.46
CA LEU A 491 -21.52 31.28 13.67
C LEU A 491 -21.32 30.52 12.37
N ILE A 492 -22.18 29.53 12.14
CA ILE A 492 -22.23 28.73 10.91
C ILE A 492 -23.61 28.91 10.30
N GLY A 493 -23.72 29.69 9.22
CA GLY A 493 -25.00 29.89 8.51
C GLY A 493 -25.61 28.56 8.05
N GLY A 494 -24.84 27.82 7.24
CA GLY A 494 -25.33 26.61 6.61
C GLY A 494 -25.89 26.92 5.23
N ALA A 495 -26.86 26.16 4.75
CA ALA A 495 -27.43 26.35 3.43
C ALA A 495 -28.47 27.48 3.39
N GLY A 496 -28.20 28.52 2.61
CA GLY A 496 -29.18 29.59 2.40
C GLY A 496 -28.51 30.92 2.09
N ASN A 497 -29.22 32.01 2.35
CA ASN A 497 -28.63 33.34 2.36
C ASN A 497 -28.82 33.91 3.76
N ASP A 498 -27.76 33.86 4.55
CA ASP A 498 -27.84 34.07 5.99
C ASP A 498 -27.40 35.48 6.39
N ILE A 499 -27.90 35.92 7.53
CA ILE A 499 -27.50 37.17 8.17
C ILE A 499 -26.82 36.80 9.49
N LEU A 500 -25.53 37.11 9.58
CA LEU A 500 -24.68 36.80 10.71
C LEU A 500 -24.26 38.09 11.42
N THR A 501 -24.35 38.11 12.74
CA THR A 501 -23.94 39.24 13.59
C THR A 501 -23.15 38.66 14.75
N GLY A 502 -21.86 38.97 14.88
CA GLY A 502 -21.00 38.42 15.94
C GLY A 502 -21.33 39.00 17.31
N GLY A 503 -21.62 40.31 17.36
CA GLY A 503 -21.86 41.04 18.59
C GLY A 503 -20.57 41.62 19.15
N GLY A 504 -20.19 41.19 20.35
CA GLY A 504 -18.90 41.56 20.94
C GLY A 504 -18.10 40.33 21.30
N GLY A 505 -16.77 40.44 21.25
CA GLY A 505 -15.88 39.29 21.31
C GLY A 505 -15.11 39.15 20.02
N SER A 506 -14.21 38.17 19.93
CA SER A 506 -13.52 37.80 18.70
C SER A 506 -14.27 36.63 18.07
N ASP A 507 -15.18 36.92 17.14
CA ASP A 507 -16.13 35.94 16.62
C ASP A 507 -15.59 35.21 15.38
N THR A 508 -16.00 33.96 15.18
CA THR A 508 -15.65 33.15 14.02
C THR A 508 -16.88 32.89 13.15
N PHE A 509 -16.86 33.38 11.93
CA PHE A 509 -17.82 33.08 10.87
C PHE A 509 -17.24 31.93 10.04
N TYR A 510 -17.73 30.72 10.30
CA TYR A 510 -17.15 29.51 9.74
C TYR A 510 -17.90 29.05 8.49
N TYR A 511 -17.14 28.83 7.43
CA TYR A 511 -17.57 28.38 6.11
C TYR A 511 -16.80 27.11 5.77
N GLY A 512 -17.42 25.96 6.01
CA GLY A 512 -16.81 24.65 5.72
C GLY A 512 -17.35 23.94 4.48
N PHE A 513 -18.45 24.42 3.89
CA PHE A 513 -19.20 23.64 2.89
C PHE A 513 -19.70 24.50 1.73
N THR A 514 -19.75 23.91 0.54
CA THR A 514 -20.05 24.59 -0.74
C THR A 514 -21.50 25.08 -0.89
N ASN A 515 -22.39 24.76 0.06
CA ASN A 515 -23.80 25.14 0.02
C ASN A 515 -24.13 26.44 0.77
N ALA A 516 -23.14 27.18 1.27
CA ALA A 516 -23.34 28.38 2.11
C ALA A 516 -24.08 29.56 1.47
N GLY A 517 -24.24 29.58 0.14
CA GLY A 517 -25.00 30.61 -0.58
C GLY A 517 -24.43 32.04 -0.44
N ASN A 518 -25.30 33.04 -0.25
CA ASN A 518 -24.91 34.46 -0.20
C ASN A 518 -25.22 35.08 1.16
N ASP A 519 -24.18 35.25 1.96
CA ASP A 519 -24.33 35.65 3.36
C ASP A 519 -23.98 37.10 3.60
N TRP A 520 -24.45 37.60 4.73
CA TRP A 520 -24.28 38.97 5.17
C TRP A 520 -23.76 39.02 6.61
N ILE A 521 -22.55 39.54 6.80
CA ILE A 521 -21.97 39.77 8.12
C ILE A 521 -22.11 41.25 8.47
N LYS A 522 -22.84 41.55 9.55
CA LYS A 522 -23.29 42.91 9.88
C LYS A 522 -22.28 43.79 10.62
N ASP A 523 -21.37 43.18 11.37
CA ASP A 523 -20.52 43.87 12.33
C ASP A 523 -19.05 43.44 12.28
N PHE A 524 -18.60 42.92 11.12
CA PHE A 524 -17.26 42.37 10.95
C PHE A 524 -16.14 43.36 11.28
N VAL A 525 -15.27 43.00 12.22
CA VAL A 525 -14.14 43.82 12.69
C VAL A 525 -12.82 43.36 12.06
N VAL A 526 -12.26 44.19 11.17
CA VAL A 526 -10.94 43.97 10.52
C VAL A 526 -9.79 44.64 11.29
N GLY A 527 -8.62 43.99 11.37
CA GLY A 527 -7.33 44.61 11.71
C GLY A 527 -6.65 44.08 12.97
N ASP A 528 -6.02 44.95 13.76
CA ASP A 528 -5.26 44.62 14.98
C ASP A 528 -5.98 45.10 16.26
N LYS A 529 -7.31 45.13 16.22
CA LYS A 529 -8.16 45.63 17.31
C LYS A 529 -8.43 44.56 18.36
N TYR A 530 -8.86 45.01 19.55
CA TYR A 530 -9.61 44.16 20.47
C TYR A 530 -10.93 43.77 19.78
N ASP A 531 -11.39 42.52 19.95
CA ASP A 531 -12.58 41.95 19.29
C ASP A 531 -12.36 41.75 17.78
N LEU A 532 -11.44 40.85 17.43
CA LEU A 532 -11.08 40.57 16.03
C LEU A 532 -11.93 39.44 15.48
N ASP A 533 -12.65 39.71 14.40
CA ASP A 533 -13.48 38.69 13.77
C ASP A 533 -12.72 37.88 12.72
N VAL A 534 -13.07 36.61 12.60
CA VAL A 534 -12.44 35.65 11.71
C VAL A 534 -13.47 35.11 10.73
N ILE A 535 -13.13 35.11 9.44
CA ILE A 535 -13.78 34.27 8.43
C ILE A 535 -12.89 33.04 8.27
N ASP A 536 -13.43 31.88 8.60
CA ASP A 536 -12.72 30.62 8.51
C ASP A 536 -13.18 29.83 7.29
N LEU A 537 -12.26 29.58 6.36
CA LEU A 537 -12.47 28.84 5.12
C LEU A 537 -11.62 27.55 5.08
N SER A 538 -11.00 27.13 6.19
CA SER A 538 -10.02 26.02 6.21
C SER A 538 -10.56 24.70 5.66
N ASP A 539 -11.84 24.43 5.90
CA ASP A 539 -12.50 23.20 5.49
C ASP A 539 -13.25 23.37 4.16
N LEU A 540 -13.47 24.61 3.71
CA LEU A 540 -14.09 24.90 2.43
C LEU A 540 -13.11 24.76 1.28
N LEU A 541 -11.91 25.32 1.34
CA LEU A 541 -11.05 25.38 0.14
C LEU A 541 -10.40 24.03 -0.18
N ILE A 542 -10.32 23.71 -1.48
CA ILE A 542 -9.65 22.50 -1.96
C ILE A 542 -8.49 22.86 -2.89
N GLY A 543 -7.34 22.23 -2.68
CA GLY A 543 -6.14 22.50 -3.49
C GLY A 543 -5.45 23.84 -3.18
N TYR A 544 -5.85 24.54 -2.12
CA TYR A 544 -5.07 25.65 -1.58
C TYR A 544 -3.75 25.12 -0.99
N GLY A 545 -2.63 25.79 -1.26
CA GLY A 545 -1.34 25.33 -0.78
C GLY A 545 -0.20 26.26 -1.15
N SER A 546 1.04 25.80 -0.88
CA SER A 546 2.25 26.63 -1.03
C SER A 546 2.52 27.21 -2.44
N ALA A 547 1.86 26.68 -3.47
CA ALA A 547 1.98 27.14 -4.85
C ALA A 547 0.79 28.01 -5.31
N SER A 548 -0.24 28.15 -4.47
CA SER A 548 -1.50 28.83 -4.78
C SER A 548 -1.42 30.31 -4.42
N TYR A 549 -2.10 31.17 -5.18
CA TYR A 549 -2.28 32.57 -4.80
C TYR A 549 -3.62 32.75 -4.09
N LEU A 550 -3.65 33.57 -3.04
CA LEU A 550 -4.89 33.93 -2.35
C LEU A 550 -5.97 34.46 -3.31
N SER A 551 -5.56 35.21 -4.33
CA SER A 551 -6.46 35.75 -5.35
C SER A 551 -7.14 34.69 -6.22
N ASP A 552 -6.61 33.47 -6.25
CA ASP A 552 -7.22 32.37 -7.00
C ASP A 552 -8.50 31.91 -6.28
N PHE A 553 -8.53 32.01 -4.94
CA PHE A 553 -9.63 31.50 -4.11
C PHE A 553 -10.52 32.61 -3.54
N VAL A 554 -9.97 33.78 -3.21
CA VAL A 554 -10.71 34.85 -2.56
C VAL A 554 -10.47 36.17 -3.28
N THR A 555 -11.56 36.73 -3.80
CA THR A 555 -11.56 38.07 -4.39
C THR A 555 -12.49 39.01 -3.64
N ALA A 556 -12.19 40.31 -3.66
CA ALA A 556 -13.03 41.33 -3.04
C ALA A 556 -13.43 42.42 -4.03
N SER A 557 -14.64 42.94 -3.89
CA SER A 557 -15.15 44.06 -4.66
C SER A 557 -16.05 44.97 -3.81
N ALA A 558 -16.16 46.24 -4.20
CA ALA A 558 -17.15 47.13 -3.60
C ALA A 558 -18.56 46.65 -3.95
N ALA A 559 -19.45 46.60 -2.96
CA ALA A 559 -20.87 46.33 -3.14
C ALA A 559 -21.70 47.62 -3.01
N ASP A 560 -23.00 47.55 -3.37
CA ASP A 560 -23.91 48.70 -3.42
C ASP A 560 -23.95 49.46 -2.07
N SER A 561 -23.31 50.63 -2.02
CA SER A 561 -23.29 51.48 -0.82
C SER A 561 -24.53 52.37 -0.72
N THR A 562 -24.92 52.68 0.51
CA THR A 562 -25.93 53.71 0.80
C THR A 562 -25.25 54.94 1.39
N ALA A 563 -25.99 56.05 1.55
CA ALA A 563 -25.43 57.27 2.14
C ALA A 563 -24.87 57.06 3.57
N ASP A 564 -25.36 56.02 4.26
CA ASP A 564 -25.07 55.76 5.67
C ASP A 564 -24.26 54.47 5.88
N ASN A 565 -23.96 53.69 4.82
CA ASN A 565 -23.27 52.41 4.97
C ASN A 565 -22.47 51.97 3.74
N ILE A 566 -21.33 51.34 3.99
CA ILE A 566 -20.41 50.79 2.99
C ILE A 566 -20.45 49.26 3.06
N PHE A 567 -20.33 48.61 1.91
CA PHE A 567 -20.35 47.16 1.83
C PHE A 567 -19.21 46.66 0.95
N THR A 568 -18.55 45.60 1.40
CA THR A 568 -17.57 44.86 0.62
C THR A 568 -18.09 43.46 0.38
N ARG A 569 -18.02 42.99 -0.86
CA ARG A 569 -18.32 41.60 -1.19
C ARG A 569 -17.04 40.81 -1.35
N LEU A 570 -16.91 39.73 -0.59
CA LEU A 570 -15.97 38.65 -0.85
C LEU A 570 -16.64 37.62 -1.74
N THR A 571 -15.89 37.12 -2.71
CA THR A 571 -16.29 36.02 -3.58
C THR A 571 -15.29 34.91 -3.39
N ILE A 572 -15.80 33.74 -3.00
CA ILE A 572 -14.99 32.55 -2.71
C ILE A 572 -15.12 31.57 -3.86
N ASP A 573 -13.98 31.27 -4.48
CA ASP A 573 -13.77 30.18 -5.41
C ASP A 573 -13.20 29.00 -4.61
N HIS A 574 -13.98 27.91 -4.56
CA HIS A 574 -13.71 26.73 -3.75
C HIS A 574 -12.44 25.98 -4.17
N ASP A 575 -12.18 25.91 -5.48
CA ASP A 575 -11.08 25.11 -6.06
C ASP A 575 -10.00 25.96 -6.75
N GLY A 576 -10.22 27.27 -6.84
CA GLY A 576 -9.27 28.24 -7.37
C GLY A 576 -9.06 28.13 -8.89
N THR A 577 -9.95 27.43 -9.60
CA THR A 577 -9.81 27.22 -11.05
C THR A 577 -10.37 28.38 -11.88
N GLY A 578 -11.12 29.30 -11.26
CA GLY A 578 -11.76 30.44 -11.92
C GLY A 578 -12.93 30.05 -12.83
N ALA A 579 -13.44 28.82 -12.72
CA ALA A 579 -14.64 28.37 -13.43
C ALA A 579 -15.93 28.89 -12.74
N GLU A 580 -17.08 28.84 -13.44
CA GLU A 580 -18.39 29.14 -12.84
C GLU A 580 -18.84 27.99 -11.90
N ASP A 581 -18.10 27.79 -10.81
CA ASP A 581 -18.50 26.89 -9.73
C ASP A 581 -19.60 27.53 -8.87
N ILE A 582 -20.06 26.79 -7.86
CA ILE A 582 -21.00 27.31 -6.85
C ILE A 582 -20.25 28.39 -6.04
N LEU A 583 -20.35 29.64 -6.50
CA LEU A 583 -19.74 30.80 -5.86
C LEU A 583 -20.44 31.09 -4.53
N ILE A 584 -19.68 31.02 -3.43
CA ILE A 584 -20.11 31.56 -2.15
C ILE A 584 -19.77 33.04 -2.14
N THR A 585 -20.72 33.87 -1.70
CA THR A 585 -20.44 35.30 -1.50
C THR A 585 -20.71 35.72 -0.07
N ILE A 586 -19.80 36.52 0.47
CA ILE A 586 -19.90 37.05 1.83
C ILE A 586 -19.91 38.57 1.73
N THR A 587 -21.01 39.19 2.11
CA THR A 587 -21.16 40.65 2.15
C THR A 587 -20.82 41.16 3.54
N LEU A 588 -19.76 41.96 3.64
CA LEU A 588 -19.30 42.59 4.88
C LEU A 588 -19.86 44.00 4.96
N GLU A 589 -20.63 44.27 6.00
CA GLU A 589 -21.17 45.59 6.33
C GLU A 589 -20.15 46.43 7.10
N GLY A 590 -20.00 47.71 6.75
CA GLY A 590 -19.09 48.63 7.43
C GLY A 590 -17.61 48.46 7.09
N VAL A 591 -17.25 47.51 6.22
CA VAL A 591 -15.87 47.28 5.76
C VAL A 591 -15.64 47.97 4.41
N ASP A 592 -14.65 48.86 4.34
CA ASP A 592 -14.30 49.59 3.13
C ASP A 592 -13.46 48.75 2.16
N TYR A 593 -13.85 48.72 0.90
CA TYR A 593 -13.11 48.01 -0.12
C TYR A 593 -11.85 48.78 -0.50
N HIS A 594 -10.71 48.09 -0.50
CA HIS A 594 -9.49 48.57 -1.13
C HIS A 594 -8.68 47.42 -1.74
N PRO A 595 -7.80 47.66 -2.73
CA PRO A 595 -7.13 46.58 -3.47
C PRO A 595 -6.36 45.57 -2.61
N ASN A 596 -5.81 46.00 -1.46
CA ASN A 596 -5.05 45.13 -0.55
C ASN A 596 -5.90 44.48 0.55
N LEU A 597 -7.24 44.56 0.52
CA LEU A 597 -8.09 44.18 1.65
C LEU A 597 -7.93 42.71 2.01
N VAL A 598 -8.07 41.82 1.04
CA VAL A 598 -7.98 40.36 1.25
C VAL A 598 -6.60 39.96 1.78
N SER A 599 -5.53 40.56 1.25
CA SER A 599 -4.15 40.32 1.74
C SER A 599 -3.95 40.84 3.16
N ASN A 600 -4.56 41.99 3.51
CA ASN A 600 -4.53 42.51 4.87
C ASN A 600 -5.30 41.60 5.82
N MET A 601 -6.49 41.13 5.43
CA MET A 601 -7.30 40.22 6.24
C MET A 601 -6.53 38.93 6.56
N ALA A 602 -5.87 38.33 5.57
CA ALA A 602 -5.00 37.17 5.80
C ALA A 602 -3.81 37.50 6.72
N THR A 603 -3.18 38.67 6.54
CA THR A 603 -2.03 39.09 7.36
C THR A 603 -2.41 39.33 8.83
N TYR A 604 -3.60 39.87 9.08
CA TYR A 604 -4.09 40.17 10.43
C TYR A 604 -4.79 38.97 11.09
N GLY A 605 -4.99 37.86 10.37
CA GLY A 605 -5.68 36.68 10.89
C GLY A 605 -7.21 36.76 10.84
N ASN A 606 -7.78 37.76 10.13
CA ASN A 606 -9.21 37.86 9.87
C ASN A 606 -9.70 36.82 8.84
N LEU A 607 -8.80 36.22 8.08
CA LEU A 607 -9.11 35.22 7.06
C LEU A 607 -8.22 34.00 7.27
N VAL A 608 -8.82 32.87 7.61
CA VAL A 608 -8.14 31.58 7.81
C VAL A 608 -8.36 30.72 6.58
N LEU A 609 -7.25 30.25 6.02
CA LEU A 609 -7.16 29.45 4.80
C LEU A 609 -6.16 28.35 5.14
N GLU A 610 -6.64 27.11 5.16
CA GLU A 610 -5.97 25.83 5.46
C GLU A 610 -4.55 25.83 6.07
#